data_AF-A0A8H7QHE1-F1
#
_entry.id   AF-A0A8H7QHE1-F1
#
_cell.length_a   1.000
_cell.length_b   1.000
_cell.length_c   1.000
_cell.angle_alpha   90.00
_cell.angle_beta   90.00
_cell.angle_gamma   90.00
#
_symmetry.space_group_name_H-M   'P 1'
#
loop_
_entity.id
_entity.type
_entity.pdbx_description
1 polymer ?
#
loop_
_entity_poly.entity_id
_entity_poly.type
_entity_poly.pdbx_seq_one_letter_code
_entity_poly.pdbx_strand_id
1 'polypeptide(L)'
;MTLQQSQSTVIFVQSTAHWEAIQQQRAHLIGVTPPTTPTIESSQSKIINRKPKQEPPTRKKTSHLIGKEGSRRRQRWTNKHPSAVLYAEDLRPPGYETKAPKYDVGLISTDQEDHEKEEETDNVEVKIQALPHNLSRHVRHDLKKAHISKGLVTNYESQLIHFISIWLNDTQCLENACLKIQVASNNQFERYVLHTMCRYYGFSSFSKTNDQNQRLTYICHPAYLSYVIKHNAEIDYSQIENWFMPEKSFFEYLFHSV
;
A
#
# COMPACT_ATOMS: atom_id res chain seq x y z
N MET A 1 31.25 21.97 -28.87
CA MET A 1 30.41 20.81 -28.51
C MET A 1 29.36 21.30 -27.54
N THR A 2 28.11 21.45 -27.97
CA THR A 2 27.00 21.95 -27.17
C THR A 2 26.38 20.80 -26.37
N LEU A 3 26.42 20.89 -25.04
CA LEU A 3 25.79 19.94 -24.13
C LEU A 3 24.27 20.11 -24.19
N GLN A 4 23.59 19.13 -24.80
CA GLN A 4 22.14 19.08 -24.85
C GLN A 4 21.62 18.66 -23.46
N GLN A 5 21.06 19.60 -22.71
CA GLN A 5 20.43 19.32 -21.41
C GLN A 5 19.13 18.54 -21.63
N SER A 6 19.03 17.34 -21.06
CA SER A 6 17.80 16.56 -21.03
C SER A 6 16.87 17.11 -19.95
N GLN A 7 15.71 17.63 -20.36
CA GLN A 7 14.67 18.04 -19.42
C GLN A 7 13.76 16.84 -19.10
N SER A 8 13.61 16.51 -17.82
CA SER A 8 12.69 15.47 -17.35
C SER A 8 11.36 16.09 -16.94
N THR A 9 10.27 15.76 -17.63
CA THR A 9 8.92 16.22 -17.29
C THR A 9 8.17 15.17 -16.47
N VAL A 10 7.69 15.55 -15.28
CA VAL A 10 6.82 14.72 -14.43
C VAL A 10 5.36 15.00 -14.79
N ILE A 11 4.59 13.96 -15.09
CA ILE A 11 3.15 14.08 -15.43
C ILE A 11 2.34 13.38 -14.34
N PHE A 12 1.40 14.12 -13.73
CA PHE A 12 0.45 13.56 -12.76
C PHE A 12 -0.79 13.03 -13.47
N VAL A 13 -1.07 11.74 -13.27
CA VAL A 13 -2.19 11.05 -13.90
C VAL A 13 -3.35 10.97 -12.92
N GLN A 14 -4.48 11.60 -13.26
CA GLN A 14 -5.66 11.67 -12.40
C GLN A 14 -6.65 10.51 -12.60
N SER A 15 -6.54 9.75 -13.71
CA SER A 15 -7.42 8.62 -14.00
C SER A 15 -6.77 7.61 -14.95
N THR A 16 -7.33 6.40 -15.01
CA THR A 16 -6.89 5.35 -15.95
C THR A 16 -7.08 5.74 -17.41
N ALA A 17 -8.16 6.48 -17.74
CA ALA A 17 -8.39 6.99 -19.08
C ALA A 17 -7.34 8.03 -19.50
N HIS A 18 -6.89 8.89 -18.56
CA HIS A 18 -5.82 9.85 -18.81
C HIS A 18 -4.49 9.13 -19.10
N TRP A 19 -4.19 8.02 -18.42
CA TRP A 19 -3.01 7.20 -18.73
C TRP A 19 -3.06 6.60 -20.14
N GLU A 20 -4.20 6.04 -20.55
CA GLU A 20 -4.36 5.46 -21.88
C GLU A 20 -4.19 6.50 -22.99
N ALA A 21 -4.71 7.72 -22.79
CA ALA A 21 -4.53 8.83 -23.73
C ALA A 21 -3.05 9.23 -23.88
N ILE A 22 -2.30 9.30 -22.77
CA ILE A 22 -0.85 9.58 -22.79
C ILE A 22 -0.10 8.48 -23.56
N GLN A 23 -0.48 7.22 -23.38
CA GLN A 23 0.13 6.10 -24.09
C GLN A 23 -0.15 6.15 -25.60
N GLN A 24 -1.38 6.47 -25.99
CA GLN A 24 -1.73 6.64 -27.41
C GLN A 24 -0.96 7.79 -28.07
N GLN A 25 -0.83 8.93 -27.38
CA GLN A 25 -0.02 10.06 -27.87
C GLN A 25 1.46 9.69 -28.03
N ARG A 26 2.03 8.97 -27.05
CA ARG A 26 3.42 8.49 -27.13
C ARG A 26 3.63 7.50 -28.28
N ALA A 27 2.69 6.57 -28.50
CA ALA A 27 2.77 5.63 -29.61
C ALA A 27 2.77 6.34 -30.97
N HIS A 28 1.94 7.39 -31.14
CA HIS A 28 1.94 8.23 -32.34
C HIS A 28 3.28 8.96 -32.56
N LEU A 29 3.88 9.50 -31.51
CA LEU A 29 5.17 10.22 -31.59
C LEU A 29 6.35 9.30 -31.95
N ILE A 30 6.30 8.03 -31.51
CA ILE A 30 7.36 7.05 -31.78
C ILE A 30 7.14 6.35 -33.14
N GLY A 31 6.04 6.66 -33.85
CA GLY A 31 5.73 6.04 -35.14
C GLY A 31 5.36 4.55 -35.03
N VAL A 32 5.00 4.09 -33.83
CA VAL A 32 4.54 2.71 -33.61
C VAL A 32 3.05 2.67 -33.96
N THR A 33 2.75 2.42 -35.24
CA THR A 33 1.38 2.09 -35.65
C THR A 33 1.03 0.70 -35.10
N PRO A 34 -0.12 0.54 -34.42
CA PRO A 34 -0.59 -0.79 -34.04
C PRO A 34 -0.85 -1.62 -35.30
N PRO A 35 -0.65 -2.96 -35.25
CA PRO A 35 -0.90 -3.83 -36.39
C PRO A 35 -2.37 -3.70 -36.82
N THR A 36 -2.56 -3.24 -38.06
CA THR A 36 -3.85 -3.08 -38.71
C THR A 36 -4.55 -4.43 -38.79
N THR A 37 -5.54 -4.65 -37.92
CA THR A 37 -6.53 -5.71 -38.13
C THR A 37 -7.28 -5.44 -39.44
N PRO A 38 -7.55 -6.46 -40.27
CA PRO A 38 -8.20 -6.29 -41.56
C PRO A 38 -9.62 -5.75 -41.38
N THR A 39 -9.82 -4.54 -41.89
CA THR A 39 -11.10 -3.87 -42.07
C THR A 39 -11.92 -4.66 -43.09
N ILE A 40 -13.00 -5.28 -42.63
CA ILE A 40 -14.03 -5.83 -43.51
C ILE A 40 -14.77 -4.66 -44.16
N GLU A 41 -14.63 -4.56 -45.47
CA GLU A 41 -15.31 -3.61 -46.34
C GLU A 41 -16.83 -3.81 -46.23
N SER A 42 -17.51 -2.85 -45.62
CA SER A 42 -18.97 -2.75 -45.60
C SER A 42 -19.40 -1.68 -46.60
N SER A 43 -20.15 -2.16 -47.57
CA SER A 43 -20.55 -1.52 -48.81
C SER A 43 -21.48 -0.32 -48.62
N GLN A 44 -21.25 0.66 -49.49
CA GLN A 44 -22.11 1.77 -49.94
C GLN A 44 -23.59 1.73 -49.54
N SER A 45 -24.00 2.76 -48.79
CA SER A 45 -25.38 3.10 -48.45
C SER A 45 -26.17 3.59 -49.68
N LYS A 46 -27.15 2.80 -50.15
CA LYS A 46 -28.26 3.30 -50.98
C LYS A 46 -29.39 3.80 -50.08
N ILE A 47 -29.73 5.08 -50.24
CA ILE A 47 -30.89 5.75 -49.66
C ILE A 47 -32.16 5.14 -50.25
N ILE A 48 -32.98 4.50 -49.42
CA ILE A 48 -34.34 4.06 -49.77
C ILE A 48 -35.30 4.71 -48.78
N ASN A 49 -36.06 5.69 -49.28
CA ASN A 49 -37.23 6.26 -48.61
C ASN A 49 -38.32 5.19 -48.48
N ARG A 50 -38.71 4.81 -47.25
CA ARG A 50 -39.93 4.05 -46.97
C ARG A 50 -40.75 4.73 -45.87
N LYS A 51 -42.04 4.89 -46.19
CA LYS A 51 -43.12 5.61 -45.47
C LYS A 51 -43.35 5.12 -44.03
N PRO A 52 -43.98 5.96 -43.17
CA PRO A 52 -44.25 5.63 -41.77
C PRO A 52 -45.34 4.57 -41.65
N LYS A 53 -45.09 3.54 -40.85
CA LYS A 53 -46.07 2.50 -40.49
C LYS A 53 -46.36 2.61 -38.99
N GLN A 54 -47.65 2.73 -38.70
CA GLN A 54 -48.25 2.98 -37.39
C GLN A 54 -47.93 1.88 -36.35
N GLU A 55 -47.84 2.31 -35.08
CA GLU A 55 -47.64 1.49 -33.88
C GLU A 55 -48.77 0.46 -33.65
N PRO A 56 -48.48 -0.65 -32.93
CA PRO A 56 -49.07 -0.81 -31.60
C PRO A 56 -48.10 -1.52 -30.59
N PRO A 57 -48.51 -1.88 -29.36
CA PRO A 57 -48.07 -1.24 -28.12
C PRO A 57 -47.02 -2.03 -27.34
N THR A 58 -46.19 -1.27 -26.60
CA THR A 58 -45.53 -1.59 -25.31
C THR A 58 -45.30 -3.06 -24.94
N ARG A 59 -44.01 -3.45 -24.80
CA ARG A 59 -43.50 -4.16 -23.61
C ARG A 59 -41.96 -4.27 -23.60
N LYS A 60 -41.39 -3.58 -22.59
CA LYS A 60 -40.17 -3.89 -21.83
C LYS A 60 -38.83 -3.90 -22.59
N LYS A 61 -38.17 -2.73 -22.57
CA LYS A 61 -36.72 -2.60 -22.72
C LYS A 61 -36.05 -3.27 -21.51
N THR A 62 -35.37 -4.39 -21.70
CA THR A 62 -34.32 -4.83 -20.78
C THR A 62 -32.99 -4.31 -21.31
N SER A 63 -32.63 -3.09 -20.92
CA SER A 63 -31.27 -2.59 -21.11
C SER A 63 -30.35 -3.26 -20.09
N HIS A 64 -29.88 -4.47 -20.41
CA HIS A 64 -28.65 -5.00 -19.83
C HIS A 64 -27.55 -5.00 -20.88
N LEU A 65 -27.27 -3.79 -21.40
CA LEU A 65 -25.95 -3.43 -21.90
C LEU A 65 -25.01 -3.29 -20.68
N ILE A 66 -24.72 -4.42 -20.04
CA ILE A 66 -23.72 -4.51 -18.97
C ILE A 66 -22.68 -5.54 -19.43
N GLY A 67 -21.58 -4.99 -19.95
CA GLY A 67 -20.31 -5.68 -20.14
C GLY A 67 -20.05 -6.16 -21.57
N LYS A 68 -18.85 -5.86 -22.07
CA LYS A 68 -18.33 -6.38 -23.34
C LYS A 68 -18.34 -7.91 -23.34
N GLU A 69 -18.83 -8.47 -24.45
CA GLU A 69 -18.72 -9.88 -24.83
C GLU A 69 -17.26 -10.34 -24.67
N GLY A 70 -16.99 -11.31 -23.79
CA GLY A 70 -15.63 -11.83 -23.54
C GLY A 70 -15.02 -11.57 -22.15
N SER A 71 -15.71 -10.85 -21.26
CA SER A 71 -15.22 -10.72 -19.88
C SER A 71 -15.23 -12.06 -19.13
N ARG A 72 -14.04 -12.56 -18.77
CA ARG A 72 -13.82 -13.76 -17.92
C ARG A 72 -14.65 -13.79 -16.63
N ARG A 73 -15.16 -12.64 -16.14
CA ARG A 73 -16.03 -12.57 -14.96
C ARG A 73 -17.42 -13.18 -15.18
N ARG A 74 -17.94 -13.28 -16.41
CA ARG A 74 -19.25 -13.89 -16.68
C ARG A 74 -19.28 -15.41 -16.56
N GLN A 75 -18.14 -16.11 -16.72
CA GLN A 75 -18.11 -17.57 -16.59
C GLN A 75 -18.27 -18.07 -15.15
N ARG A 76 -18.24 -17.19 -14.14
CA ARG A 76 -18.46 -17.61 -12.74
C ARG A 76 -19.93 -17.86 -12.42
N TRP A 77 -20.86 -17.16 -13.08
CA TRP A 77 -22.30 -17.31 -12.84
C TRP A 77 -22.97 -18.36 -13.74
N THR A 78 -22.29 -18.79 -14.81
CA THR A 78 -22.76 -19.85 -15.71
C THR A 78 -22.22 -21.24 -15.36
N ASN A 79 -21.33 -21.36 -14.37
CA ASN A 79 -21.15 -22.62 -13.63
C ASN A 79 -22.37 -22.85 -12.72
N LYS A 80 -23.55 -22.91 -13.33
CA LYS A 80 -24.63 -23.76 -12.84
C LYS A 80 -24.10 -25.18 -12.98
N HIS A 81 -23.35 -25.66 -12.01
CA HIS A 81 -23.38 -27.10 -11.75
C HIS A 81 -24.81 -27.35 -11.26
N PRO A 82 -25.69 -27.98 -12.04
CA PRO A 82 -27.00 -28.34 -11.55
C PRO A 82 -26.74 -29.31 -10.39
N SER A 83 -26.94 -28.84 -9.17
CA SER A 83 -27.07 -29.65 -7.97
C SER A 83 -26.07 -30.82 -7.91
N ALA A 84 -24.81 -30.52 -7.60
CA ALA A 84 -23.99 -31.52 -6.93
C ALA A 84 -24.62 -31.72 -5.53
N VAL A 85 -25.70 -32.51 -5.48
CA VAL A 85 -26.25 -33.03 -4.23
C VAL A 85 -25.20 -34.02 -3.75
N LEU A 86 -24.32 -33.56 -2.86
CA LEU A 86 -23.46 -34.46 -2.12
C LEU A 86 -24.38 -35.25 -1.21
N TYR A 87 -24.44 -36.57 -1.41
CA TYR A 87 -25.20 -37.43 -0.52
C TYR A 87 -24.49 -37.51 0.83
N ALA A 88 -25.22 -37.93 1.87
CA ALA A 88 -24.65 -38.05 3.21
C ALA A 88 -23.45 -39.02 3.24
N GLU A 89 -23.38 -39.98 2.30
CA GLU A 89 -22.25 -40.90 2.16
C GLU A 89 -21.00 -40.25 1.54
N ASP A 90 -21.16 -39.20 0.72
CA ASP A 90 -20.06 -38.46 0.08
C ASP A 90 -19.41 -37.44 1.03
N LEU A 91 -20.17 -37.00 2.03
CA LEU A 91 -19.67 -36.14 3.09
C LEU A 91 -18.92 -37.01 4.10
N ARG A 92 -17.59 -37.11 3.94
CA ARG A 92 -16.73 -37.71 4.96
C ARG A 92 -17.08 -37.05 6.31
N PRO A 93 -17.49 -37.82 7.34
CA PRO A 93 -17.88 -37.25 8.62
C PRO A 93 -16.74 -36.36 9.11
N PRO A 94 -17.04 -35.15 9.63
CA PRO A 94 -16.01 -34.23 10.07
C PRO A 94 -15.10 -34.97 11.05
N GLY A 95 -13.82 -35.10 10.72
CA GLY A 95 -12.83 -35.82 11.53
C GLY A 95 -12.50 -35.10 12.85
N TYR A 96 -13.40 -34.25 13.34
CA TYR A 96 -13.29 -33.64 14.64
C TYR A 96 -13.67 -34.71 15.66
N GLU A 97 -12.70 -35.10 16.46
CA GLU A 97 -12.96 -35.87 17.67
C GLU A 97 -14.05 -35.14 18.47
N THR A 98 -15.06 -35.87 18.94
CA THR A 98 -16.15 -35.34 19.79
C THR A 98 -15.65 -34.72 21.11
N LYS A 99 -14.35 -34.80 21.37
CA LYS A 99 -13.63 -34.19 22.50
C LYS A 99 -13.02 -32.82 22.17
N ALA A 100 -13.19 -32.31 20.95
CA ALA A 100 -12.71 -30.97 20.63
C ALA A 100 -13.38 -29.96 21.59
N PRO A 101 -12.59 -29.20 22.38
CA PRO A 101 -13.14 -28.25 23.32
C PRO A 101 -14.02 -27.27 22.54
N LYS A 102 -15.26 -27.09 22.99
CA LYS A 102 -16.19 -26.11 22.43
C LYS A 102 -15.55 -24.74 22.63
N TYR A 103 -14.87 -24.21 21.60
CA TYR A 103 -14.42 -22.83 21.61
C TYR A 103 -15.70 -21.99 21.60
N ASP A 104 -15.95 -21.33 22.72
CA ASP A 104 -17.02 -20.36 22.87
C ASP A 104 -16.70 -19.21 21.92
N VAL A 105 -17.37 -19.19 20.77
CA VAL A 105 -17.21 -18.14 19.76
C VAL A 105 -17.86 -16.91 20.36
N GLY A 106 -17.07 -16.15 21.11
CA GLY A 106 -17.44 -14.86 21.66
C GLY A 106 -18.07 -14.02 20.56
N LEU A 107 -19.36 -13.75 20.75
CA LEU A 107 -20.16 -12.80 20.00
C LEU A 107 -19.36 -11.50 19.92
N ILE A 108 -18.87 -11.14 18.73
CA ILE A 108 -18.35 -9.80 18.47
C ILE A 108 -19.58 -8.90 18.38
N SER A 109 -19.97 -8.30 19.52
CA SER A 109 -20.96 -7.22 19.54
C SER A 109 -20.36 -6.01 18.84
N THR A 110 -20.77 -5.79 17.59
CA THR A 110 -20.63 -4.53 16.88
C THR A 110 -21.76 -3.60 17.31
N ASP A 111 -21.52 -2.76 18.30
CA ASP A 111 -22.37 -1.62 18.65
C ASP A 111 -21.49 -0.38 18.89
N GLN A 112 -21.47 0.54 17.92
CA GLN A 112 -21.67 1.99 18.15
C GLN A 112 -21.51 2.78 16.84
N GLU A 113 -22.66 3.05 16.22
CA GLU A 113 -22.90 4.21 15.37
C GLU A 113 -23.31 5.41 16.25
N ASP A 114 -23.16 6.61 15.68
CA ASP A 114 -23.76 7.90 16.03
C ASP A 114 -23.17 8.74 17.20
N HIS A 115 -22.45 9.82 16.82
CA HIS A 115 -23.03 11.17 16.87
C HIS A 115 -22.12 12.23 16.22
N GLU A 116 -22.61 12.83 15.14
CA GLU A 116 -22.23 14.16 14.67
C GLU A 116 -22.70 15.23 15.67
N LYS A 117 -21.82 16.20 15.99
CA LYS A 117 -22.16 17.58 16.34
C LYS A 117 -20.91 18.46 16.22
N GLU A 118 -20.99 19.41 15.29
CA GLU A 118 -20.08 20.53 15.10
C GLU A 118 -20.24 21.52 16.27
N GLU A 119 -19.13 21.95 16.87
CA GLU A 119 -19.01 23.27 17.50
C GLU A 119 -17.65 23.88 17.11
N GLU A 120 -17.73 24.93 16.30
CA GLU A 120 -16.64 25.80 15.90
C GLU A 120 -16.21 26.64 17.10
N THR A 121 -15.04 26.35 17.66
CA THR A 121 -14.32 27.29 18.53
C THR A 121 -12.89 27.41 18.05
N ASP A 122 -12.50 28.62 17.66
CA ASP A 122 -11.13 29.04 17.39
C ASP A 122 -10.32 28.92 18.70
N ASN A 123 -9.85 27.71 18.98
CA ASN A 123 -8.75 27.44 19.88
C ASN A 123 -7.62 26.88 19.03
N VAL A 124 -6.44 27.49 19.16
CA VAL A 124 -5.18 26.97 18.60
C VAL A 124 -4.94 25.61 19.23
N GLU A 125 -5.47 24.58 18.57
CA GLU A 125 -5.36 23.20 18.95
C GLU A 125 -3.91 22.79 18.71
N VAL A 126 -3.10 22.90 19.77
CA VAL A 126 -1.86 22.14 19.87
C VAL A 126 -2.30 20.68 19.83
N LYS A 127 -2.27 20.12 18.61
CA LYS A 127 -2.46 18.72 18.31
C LYS A 127 -1.39 17.94 19.09
N ILE A 128 -1.70 17.56 20.31
CA ILE A 128 -0.89 16.60 21.07
C ILE A 128 -0.99 15.31 20.28
N GLN A 129 0.09 15.04 19.54
CA GLN A 129 0.22 13.95 18.59
C GLN A 129 -0.01 12.63 19.32
N ALA A 130 -1.13 11.97 19.05
CA ALA A 130 -1.33 10.57 19.41
C ALA A 130 -0.09 9.79 18.94
N LEU A 131 0.58 9.08 19.88
CA LEU A 131 1.88 8.45 19.64
C LEU A 131 1.91 7.72 18.28
N PRO A 132 2.83 8.08 17.37
CA PRO A 132 2.78 7.68 15.96
C PRO A 132 3.33 6.27 15.70
N HIS A 133 3.21 5.34 16.65
CA HIS A 133 3.89 4.04 16.60
C HIS A 133 3.07 2.93 15.95
N ASN A 134 1.79 3.18 15.65
CA ASN A 134 0.97 2.19 14.98
C ASN A 134 1.12 2.31 13.46
N LEU A 135 1.96 1.45 12.87
CA LEU A 135 1.99 1.26 11.41
C LEU A 135 0.58 1.06 10.87
N SER A 136 0.29 1.71 9.73
CA SER A 136 -0.99 1.55 9.03
C SER A 136 -1.31 0.06 8.82
N ARG A 137 -2.60 -0.30 8.97
CA ARG A 137 -3.10 -1.66 8.73
C ARG A 137 -2.66 -2.20 7.36
N HIS A 138 -2.63 -1.33 6.35
CA HIS A 138 -2.19 -1.70 5.00
C HIS A 138 -0.72 -2.14 4.98
N VAL A 139 0.17 -1.37 5.63
CA VAL A 139 1.60 -1.69 5.73
C VAL A 139 1.81 -3.02 6.46
N ARG A 140 1.11 -3.24 7.57
CA ARG A 140 1.19 -4.52 8.30
C ARG A 140 0.73 -5.69 7.43
N HIS A 141 -0.37 -5.52 6.71
CA HIS A 141 -0.89 -6.55 5.81
C HIS A 141 0.11 -6.86 4.68
N ASP A 142 0.73 -5.86 4.08
CA ASP A 142 1.70 -6.04 3.01
C ASP A 142 2.96 -6.76 3.50
N LEU A 143 3.47 -6.38 4.68
CA LEU A 143 4.59 -7.06 5.33
C LEU A 143 4.25 -8.52 5.67
N LYS A 144 3.04 -8.79 6.17
CA LYS A 144 2.56 -10.15 6.46
C LYS A 144 2.46 -10.99 5.18
N LYS A 145 1.94 -10.41 4.09
CA LYS A 145 1.82 -11.07 2.79
C LYS A 145 3.17 -11.34 2.14
N ALA A 146 4.16 -10.50 2.39
CA ALA A 146 5.48 -10.62 1.81
C ALA A 146 6.36 -11.73 2.45
N HIS A 147 5.83 -12.47 3.44
CA HIS A 147 6.54 -13.58 4.11
C HIS A 147 7.95 -13.19 4.60
N ILE A 148 8.04 -12.08 5.34
CA ILE A 148 9.31 -11.63 5.90
C ILE A 148 9.86 -12.69 6.84
N SER A 149 11.14 -13.05 6.65
CA SER A 149 11.79 -14.02 7.53
C SER A 149 12.02 -13.40 8.91
N LYS A 150 11.70 -14.16 9.96
CA LYS A 150 11.97 -13.76 11.35
C LYS A 150 13.44 -13.37 11.54
N GLY A 151 14.37 -14.14 10.96
CA GLY A 151 15.81 -13.90 11.05
C GLY A 151 16.25 -12.52 10.53
N LEU A 152 15.66 -12.06 9.42
CA LEU A 152 15.95 -10.74 8.85
C LEU A 152 15.51 -9.63 9.79
N VAL A 153 14.29 -9.75 10.33
CA VAL A 153 13.74 -8.77 11.29
C VAL A 153 14.58 -8.75 12.55
N THR A 154 14.84 -9.90 13.17
CA THR A 154 15.60 -9.98 14.43
C THR A 154 17.02 -9.44 14.28
N ASN A 155 17.65 -9.61 13.11
CA ASN A 155 18.99 -9.08 12.85
C ASN A 155 18.99 -7.54 12.83
N TYR A 156 18.13 -6.93 12.02
CA TYR A 156 18.05 -5.47 11.97
C TYR A 156 17.54 -4.85 13.26
N GLU A 157 16.63 -5.54 13.94
CA GLU A 157 16.09 -5.12 15.23
C GLU A 157 17.17 -5.08 16.30
N SER A 158 18.02 -6.10 16.36
CA SER A 158 19.15 -6.13 17.30
C SER A 158 20.12 -4.98 17.05
N GLN A 159 20.41 -4.67 15.78
CA GLN A 159 21.27 -3.53 15.41
C GLN A 159 20.63 -2.19 15.78
N LEU A 160 19.32 -2.04 15.57
CA LEU A 160 18.57 -0.84 15.94
C LEU A 160 18.54 -0.64 17.45
N ILE A 161 18.20 -1.68 18.22
CA ILE A 161 18.16 -1.62 19.69
C ILE A 161 19.54 -1.29 20.25
N HIS A 162 20.60 -1.92 19.72
CA HIS A 162 21.96 -1.61 20.12
C HIS A 162 22.31 -0.14 19.85
N PHE A 163 21.99 0.37 18.67
CA PHE A 163 22.18 1.78 18.35
C PHE A 163 21.40 2.72 19.26
N ILE A 164 20.12 2.42 19.52
CA ILE A 164 19.27 3.17 20.45
C ILE A 164 19.95 3.22 21.83
N SER A 165 20.47 2.09 22.31
CA SER A 165 21.15 2.04 23.61
C SER A 165 22.40 2.92 23.66
N ILE A 166 23.20 2.95 22.60
CA ILE A 166 24.39 3.81 22.51
C ILE A 166 23.97 5.28 22.54
N TRP A 167 22.95 5.64 21.75
CA TRP A 167 22.46 7.01 21.66
C TRP A 167 21.86 7.51 22.97
N LEU A 168 21.08 6.69 23.66
CA LEU A 168 20.47 7.05 24.95
C LEU A 168 21.51 7.22 26.07
N ASN A 169 22.63 6.49 25.99
CA ASN A 169 23.71 6.61 26.97
C ASN A 169 24.55 7.89 26.77
N ASP A 170 24.63 8.42 25.55
CA ASP A 170 25.41 9.60 25.23
C ASP A 170 24.69 10.47 24.17
N THR A 171 23.68 11.20 24.63
CA THR A 171 22.87 12.09 23.80
C THR A 171 23.62 13.34 23.34
N GLN A 172 24.76 13.66 23.95
CA GLN A 172 25.57 14.83 23.60
C GLN A 172 26.53 14.54 22.45
N CYS A 173 26.91 13.28 22.25
CA CYS A 173 27.78 12.89 21.15
C CYS A 173 27.03 12.80 19.82
N LEU A 174 27.02 13.89 19.04
CA LEU A 174 26.37 13.98 17.73
C LEU A 174 26.77 12.87 16.73
N GLU A 175 27.97 12.29 16.86
CA GLU A 175 28.40 11.17 16.02
C GLU A 175 27.52 9.92 16.22
N ASN A 176 26.98 9.75 17.43
CA ASN A 176 26.06 8.66 17.77
C ASN A 176 24.62 8.97 17.33
N ALA A 177 24.33 10.16 16.81
CA ALA A 177 22.96 10.58 16.48
C ALA A 177 22.41 9.96 15.21
N CYS A 178 23.30 9.40 14.38
CA CYS A 178 22.93 8.77 13.14
C CYS A 178 23.67 7.46 12.91
N LEU A 179 22.90 6.39 12.76
CA LEU A 179 23.38 5.07 12.36
C LEU A 179 23.42 4.96 10.85
N LYS A 180 24.49 4.37 10.33
CA LYS A 180 24.61 3.98 8.94
C LYS A 180 24.55 2.47 8.83
N ILE A 181 23.47 1.94 8.23
CA ILE A 181 23.33 0.53 7.91
C ILE A 181 23.55 0.32 6.42
N GLN A 182 24.44 -0.61 6.09
CA GLN A 182 24.58 -1.11 4.73
C GLN A 182 23.63 -2.30 4.54
N VAL A 183 22.66 -2.13 3.64
CA VAL A 183 21.77 -3.24 3.25
C VAL A 183 22.48 -4.09 2.20
N ALA A 184 22.73 -5.35 2.53
CA ALA A 184 23.34 -6.30 1.62
C ALA A 184 22.51 -6.37 0.33
N SER A 185 23.16 -6.40 -0.83
CA SER A 185 22.52 -6.70 -2.11
C SER A 185 21.63 -5.63 -2.75
N ASN A 186 21.65 -4.36 -2.30
CA ASN A 186 20.77 -3.31 -2.85
C ASN A 186 19.28 -3.75 -2.90
N ASN A 187 18.88 -4.64 -2.00
CA ASN A 187 17.54 -5.23 -2.01
C ASN A 187 16.51 -4.17 -1.60
N GLN A 188 15.58 -3.85 -2.50
CA GLN A 188 14.53 -2.87 -2.23
C GLN A 188 13.60 -3.32 -1.11
N PHE A 189 13.35 -4.63 -0.99
CA PHE A 189 12.47 -5.17 0.02
C PHE A 189 13.07 -5.07 1.42
N GLU A 190 14.34 -5.45 1.60
CA GLU A 190 15.05 -5.28 2.89
C GLU A 190 15.05 -3.82 3.34
N ARG A 191 15.29 -2.88 2.42
CA ARG A 191 15.19 -1.45 2.72
C ARG A 191 13.79 -1.05 3.17
N TYR A 192 12.75 -1.55 2.50
CA TYR A 192 11.37 -1.27 2.87
C TYR A 192 11.06 -1.77 4.29
N VAL A 193 11.49 -2.99 4.63
CA VAL A 193 11.36 -3.53 5.99
C VAL A 193 12.11 -2.64 6.99
N LEU A 194 13.37 -2.30 6.71
CA LEU A 194 14.19 -1.48 7.59
C LEU A 194 13.60 -0.08 7.82
N HIS A 195 13.14 0.60 6.77
CA HIS A 195 12.46 1.89 6.88
C HIS A 195 11.19 1.78 7.74
N THR A 196 10.46 0.68 7.58
CA THR A 196 9.23 0.43 8.36
C THR A 196 9.54 0.15 9.82
N MET A 197 10.62 -0.57 10.12
CA MET A 197 11.13 -0.78 11.48
C MET A 197 11.57 0.53 12.12
N CYS A 198 12.33 1.37 11.40
CA CYS A 198 12.72 2.68 11.90
C CYS A 198 11.50 3.51 12.29
N ARG A 199 10.47 3.53 11.43
CA ARG A 199 9.22 4.23 11.72
C ARG A 199 8.50 3.68 12.95
N TYR A 200 8.49 2.36 13.13
CA TYR A 200 7.91 1.73 14.32
C TYR A 200 8.61 2.21 15.61
N TYR A 201 9.94 2.26 15.61
CA TYR A 201 10.74 2.77 16.72
C TYR A 201 10.81 4.31 16.82
N GLY A 202 10.09 5.06 15.97
CA GLY A 202 10.09 6.52 15.99
C GLY A 202 11.34 7.18 15.38
N PHE A 203 12.16 6.44 14.64
CA PHE A 203 13.33 6.97 13.94
C PHE A 203 13.00 7.40 12.51
N SER A 204 13.75 8.40 12.03
CA SER A 204 13.73 8.82 10.64
C SER A 204 14.81 8.07 9.85
N SER A 205 14.51 7.69 8.62
CA SER A 205 15.44 6.91 7.80
C SER A 205 15.44 7.34 6.34
N PHE A 206 16.61 7.35 5.72
CA PHE A 206 16.83 7.78 4.33
C PHE A 206 17.77 6.80 3.63
N SER A 207 17.60 6.62 2.32
CA SER A 207 18.50 5.76 1.54
C SER A 207 19.23 6.56 0.46
N LYS A 208 20.55 6.44 0.39
CA LYS A 208 21.41 7.09 -0.62
C LYS A 208 22.27 6.05 -1.31
N THR A 209 22.43 6.18 -2.63
CA THR A 209 23.39 5.36 -3.39
C THR A 209 24.76 6.02 -3.30
N ASN A 210 25.78 5.25 -2.93
CA ASN A 210 27.17 5.70 -2.92
C ASN A 210 27.78 5.63 -4.34
N ASP A 211 28.96 6.21 -4.52
CA ASP A 211 29.71 6.20 -5.78
C ASP A 211 30.06 4.77 -6.25
N GLN A 212 30.15 3.83 -5.30
CA GLN A 212 30.34 2.40 -5.55
C GLN A 212 29.04 1.65 -5.95
N ASN A 213 27.96 2.38 -6.28
CA ASN A 213 26.64 1.83 -6.58
C ASN A 213 26.02 0.98 -5.44
N GLN A 214 26.50 1.16 -4.22
CA GLN A 214 25.97 0.52 -3.02
C GLN A 214 24.88 1.40 -2.42
N ARG A 215 23.72 0.82 -2.07
CA ARG A 215 22.63 1.56 -1.43
C ARG A 215 22.77 1.47 0.09
N LEU A 216 22.98 2.63 0.70
CA LEU A 216 23.17 2.80 2.14
C LEU A 216 21.89 3.37 2.75
N THR A 217 21.50 2.87 3.91
CA THR A 217 20.36 3.40 4.67
C THR A 217 20.88 4.09 5.93
N TYR A 218 20.58 5.37 6.06
CA TYR A 218 20.90 6.21 7.20
C TYR A 218 19.67 6.27 8.09
N ILE A 219 19.87 6.14 9.39
CA ILE A 219 18.83 6.12 10.41
C ILE A 219 19.24 7.13 11.46
N CYS A 220 18.46 8.18 11.65
CA CYS A 220 18.79 9.22 12.62
C CYS A 220 17.59 9.55 13.50
N HIS A 221 17.86 10.02 14.72
CA HIS A 221 16.83 10.48 15.63
C HIS A 221 16.16 11.77 15.09
N PRO A 222 14.83 11.96 15.21
CA PRO A 222 14.15 13.18 14.76
C PRO A 222 14.70 14.49 15.33
N ALA A 223 15.12 14.47 16.61
CA ALA A 223 15.74 15.63 17.26
C ALA A 223 17.05 16.05 16.56
N TYR A 224 17.88 15.07 16.14
CA TYR A 224 19.11 15.35 15.40
C TYR A 224 18.83 15.92 14.01
N LEU A 225 17.82 15.41 13.30
CA LEU A 225 17.44 15.99 12.01
C LEU A 225 16.97 17.43 12.15
N SER A 226 16.21 17.72 13.20
CA SER A 226 15.77 19.08 13.51
C SER A 226 16.95 20.01 13.76
N TYR A 227 17.97 19.54 14.48
CA TYR A 227 19.24 20.25 14.70
C TYR A 227 19.96 20.56 13.38
N VAL A 228 20.14 19.55 12.52
CA VAL A 228 20.85 19.71 11.23
C VAL A 228 20.11 20.67 10.30
N ILE A 229 18.77 20.55 10.20
CA ILE A 229 17.95 21.38 9.31
C ILE A 229 17.94 22.85 9.77
N LYS A 230 17.91 23.09 11.09
CA LYS A 230 17.83 24.45 11.65
C LYS A 230 19.20 25.16 11.72
N HIS A 231 20.30 24.51 11.34
CA HIS A 231 21.65 25.08 11.25
C HIS A 231 22.01 25.98 12.46
N ASN A 232 22.40 25.38 13.59
CA ASN A 232 22.85 26.02 14.86
C ASN A 232 21.75 26.35 15.90
N ALA A 233 20.62 25.66 15.89
CA ALA A 233 19.72 25.67 17.05
C ALA A 233 20.23 24.67 18.11
N GLU A 234 19.99 24.94 19.39
CA GLU A 234 20.22 23.98 20.47
C GLU A 234 19.38 22.72 20.23
N ILE A 235 19.90 21.54 20.61
CA ILE A 235 19.14 20.29 20.50
C ILE A 235 17.97 20.39 21.47
N ASP A 236 16.75 20.20 20.94
CA ASP A 236 15.56 20.17 21.77
C ASP A 236 15.45 18.82 22.49
N TYR A 237 16.10 18.74 23.65
CA TYR A 237 16.12 17.54 24.50
C TYR A 237 14.73 17.16 25.03
N SER A 238 13.77 18.09 25.03
CA SER A 238 12.40 17.79 25.45
C SER A 238 11.74 16.72 24.56
N GLN A 239 12.13 16.62 23.29
CA GLN A 239 11.65 15.57 22.39
C GLN A 239 12.30 14.21 22.68
N ILE A 240 13.50 14.20 23.26
CA ILE A 240 14.23 12.98 23.60
C ILE A 240 13.68 12.39 24.90
N GLU A 241 13.42 13.23 25.91
CA GLU A 241 12.86 12.78 27.20
C GLU A 241 11.47 12.15 27.04
N ASN A 242 10.69 12.62 26.07
CA ASN A 242 9.36 12.10 25.77
C ASN A 242 9.37 10.89 24.82
N TRP A 243 10.55 10.42 24.38
CA TRP A 243 10.63 9.28 23.48
C TRP A 243 10.38 7.97 24.24
N PHE A 244 9.42 7.18 23.75
CA PHE A 244 9.04 5.90 24.34
C PHE A 244 9.44 4.73 23.45
N MET A 245 10.26 3.81 23.97
CA MET A 245 10.58 2.58 23.28
C MET A 245 9.39 1.61 23.34
N PRO A 246 8.91 1.06 22.21
CA PRO A 246 7.85 0.06 22.24
C PRO A 246 8.22 -1.16 23.09
N GLU A 247 7.28 -1.65 23.90
CA GLU A 247 7.50 -2.83 24.77
C GLU A 247 7.59 -4.14 23.97
N LYS A 248 6.91 -4.21 22.82
CA LYS A 248 6.87 -5.38 21.95
C LYS A 248 7.95 -5.28 20.89
N SER A 249 8.50 -6.43 20.48
CA SER A 249 9.34 -6.46 19.29
C SER A 249 8.51 -6.10 18.05
N PHE A 250 9.16 -5.56 17.02
CA PHE A 250 8.56 -5.30 15.73
C PHE A 250 7.94 -6.55 15.13
N PHE A 251 8.61 -7.70 15.28
CA PHE A 251 8.09 -8.98 14.82
C PHE A 251 6.80 -9.34 15.56
N GLU A 252 6.77 -9.20 16.89
CA GLU A 252 5.55 -9.43 17.67
C GLU A 252 4.44 -8.47 17.28
N TYR A 253 4.75 -7.19 17.09
CA TYR A 253 3.79 -6.19 16.65
C TYR A 253 3.17 -6.52 15.28
N LEU A 254 3.95 -7.07 14.34
CA LEU A 254 3.45 -7.45 13.02
C LEU A 254 2.58 -8.71 13.03
N PHE A 255 2.93 -9.72 13.85
CA PHE A 255 2.38 -11.07 13.73
C PHE A 255 1.49 -11.48 14.91
N HIS A 256 1.57 -10.82 16.06
CA HIS A 256 0.75 -11.10 17.26
C HIS A 256 -0.35 -10.06 17.49
N SER A 257 -0.83 -9.39 16.43
CA SER A 257 -2.06 -8.62 16.54
C SER A 257 -3.25 -9.58 16.66
N VAL A 258 -3.63 -9.83 17.92
CA VAL A 258 -4.90 -10.32 18.49
C VAL A 258 -5.92 -10.87 17.49
#